data_AF-A0A2E0XG14-F1
#
_entry.id   AF-A0A2E0XG14-F1
#
_cell.length_a   1.000
_cell.length_b   1.000
_cell.length_c   1.000
_cell.angle_alpha   90.00
_cell.angle_beta   90.00
_cell.angle_gamma   90.00
#
_symmetry.space_group_name_H-M   'P 1'
#
loop_
_entity.id
_entity.type
_entity.pdbx_description
1 polymer ?
#
loop_
_entity_poly.entity_id
_entity_poly.type
_entity_poly.pdbx_seq_one_letter_code
_entity_poly.pdbx_strand_id
1 'polypeptide(L)'
;MAIDGQNPLRLTNHPKTDKVPNWSPDRKSIVFTSNRNRGNWDIYKMNIDGQNVVRLTDDLVKDDRASWSLDGKQIAFTSTRELKGLVFISWMQ
;
A
#
# COMPACT_ATOMS: atom_id res chain seq x y z
N MET A 1 21.54 -14.71 2.37
CA MET A 1 21.70 -13.26 2.20
C MET A 1 21.19 -12.61 3.47
N ALA A 2 22.11 -12.20 4.36
CA ALA A 2 21.73 -11.50 5.58
C ALA A 2 21.47 -10.03 5.23
N ILE A 3 20.36 -9.46 5.72
CA ILE A 3 20.20 -8.02 5.73
C ILE A 3 21.05 -7.49 6.89
N ASP A 4 21.97 -6.59 6.63
CA ASP A 4 22.82 -5.97 7.67
C ASP A 4 22.15 -4.74 8.31
N GLY A 5 21.06 -4.24 7.70
CA GLY A 5 20.31 -3.08 8.17
C GLY A 5 21.10 -1.77 8.13
N GLN A 6 22.30 -1.79 7.56
CA GLN A 6 23.16 -0.62 7.49
C GLN A 6 22.85 0.14 6.21
N ASN A 7 22.52 1.42 6.34
CA ASN A 7 22.12 2.32 5.24
C ASN A 7 20.74 2.01 4.62
N PRO A 8 19.64 2.17 5.37
CA PRO A 8 18.31 2.04 4.79
C PRO A 8 18.06 3.11 3.71
N LEU A 9 17.59 2.69 2.53
CA LEU A 9 17.13 3.59 1.48
C LEU A 9 15.73 4.11 1.82
N ARG A 10 15.57 5.43 1.91
CA ARG A 10 14.27 6.08 2.08
C ARG A 10 13.53 6.14 0.74
N LEU A 11 12.41 5.40 0.62
CA LEU A 11 11.59 5.37 -0.60
C LEU A 11 10.47 6.42 -0.65
N THR A 12 10.02 6.96 0.49
CA THR A 12 8.95 7.96 0.55
C THR A 12 9.38 9.25 1.23
N ASN A 13 8.89 10.39 0.74
CA ASN A 13 9.27 11.73 1.22
C ASN A 13 8.05 12.63 1.54
N HIS A 14 6.84 12.08 1.57
CA HIS A 14 5.64 12.85 1.86
C HIS A 14 5.60 13.29 3.34
N PRO A 15 5.12 14.50 3.68
CA PRO A 15 5.01 14.97 5.08
C PRO A 15 3.95 14.25 5.92
N LYS A 16 3.23 13.29 5.33
CA LYS A 16 2.19 12.49 6.00
C LYS A 16 2.73 11.09 6.25
N THR A 17 1.98 10.28 6.96
CA THR A 17 2.42 8.97 7.42
C THR A 17 2.20 7.91 6.34
N ASP A 18 3.23 7.12 6.08
CA ASP A 18 3.17 5.89 5.29
C ASP A 18 3.43 4.69 6.21
N LYS A 19 2.69 3.59 6.04
CA LYS A 19 2.79 2.41 6.90
C LYS A 19 2.36 1.13 6.17
N VAL A 20 2.63 -0.02 6.81
CA VAL A 20 2.19 -1.36 6.37
C VAL A 20 2.56 -1.68 4.91
N PRO A 21 3.86 -1.61 4.55
CA PRO A 21 4.28 -1.97 3.20
C PRO A 21 4.16 -3.48 2.95
N ASN A 22 3.83 -3.86 1.71
CA ASN A 22 3.80 -5.24 1.24
C ASN A 22 4.37 -5.33 -0.18
N TRP A 23 5.28 -6.28 -0.42
CA TRP A 23 5.92 -6.47 -1.72
C TRP A 23 5.00 -7.20 -2.69
N SER A 24 5.01 -6.80 -3.96
CA SER A 24 4.39 -7.60 -5.01
C SER A 24 5.13 -8.94 -5.18
N PRO A 25 4.44 -10.02 -5.62
CA PRO A 25 5.07 -11.32 -5.83
C PRO A 25 6.23 -11.30 -6.82
N ASP A 26 6.18 -10.41 -7.82
CA ASP A 26 7.22 -10.22 -8.84
C ASP A 26 8.38 -9.33 -8.38
N ARG A 27 8.32 -8.79 -7.15
CA ARG A 27 9.31 -7.87 -6.55
C ARG A 27 9.57 -6.61 -7.36
N LYS A 28 8.58 -6.12 -8.12
CA LYS A 28 8.67 -4.86 -8.87
C LYS A 28 7.91 -3.70 -8.26
N SER A 29 7.03 -3.97 -7.29
CA SER A 29 6.22 -2.94 -6.66
C SER A 29 6.04 -3.19 -5.16
N ILE A 30 5.66 -2.12 -4.47
CA ILE A 30 5.26 -2.13 -3.07
C ILE A 30 3.86 -1.51 -3.00
N VAL A 31 2.94 -2.16 -2.29
CA VAL A 31 1.72 -1.50 -1.80
C VAL A 31 1.94 -1.05 -0.38
N PHE A 32 1.37 0.09 -0.01
CA PHE A 32 1.48 0.65 1.33
C PHE A 32 0.27 1.52 1.63
N THR A 33 0.02 1.76 2.91
CA THR A 33 -1.09 2.61 3.36
C THR A 33 -0.57 4.00 3.67
N SER A 34 -1.24 5.03 3.17
CA SER A 34 -0.84 6.43 3.37
C SER A 34 -2.02 7.31 3.70
N ASN A 35 -1.82 8.30 4.58
CA ASN A 35 -2.80 9.35 4.85
C ASN A 35 -2.48 10.68 4.15
N ARG A 36 -1.78 10.60 3.02
CA ARG A 36 -1.40 11.77 2.22
C ARG A 36 -2.58 12.56 1.65
N ASN A 37 -3.70 11.89 1.36
CA ASN A 37 -4.88 12.55 0.82
C ASN A 37 -5.90 12.88 1.93
N ARG A 38 -6.10 14.17 2.20
CA ARG A 38 -7.12 14.71 3.14
C ARG A 38 -7.09 14.11 4.56
N GLY A 39 -6.01 13.41 4.92
CA GLY A 39 -5.90 12.68 6.19
C GLY A 39 -6.64 11.34 6.24
N ASN A 40 -7.33 10.93 5.16
CA ASN A 40 -7.90 9.58 5.05
C ASN A 40 -6.80 8.57 4.71
N TRP A 41 -6.92 7.35 5.23
CA TRP A 41 -6.01 6.27 4.91
C TRP A 41 -6.46 5.57 3.64
N ASP A 42 -5.60 5.57 2.63
CA ASP A 42 -5.83 4.87 1.37
C ASP A 42 -4.68 3.92 1.06
N ILE A 43 -4.92 2.97 0.15
CA ILE A 43 -3.89 2.09 -0.39
C ILE A 43 -3.20 2.78 -1.57
N TYR A 44 -1.87 2.76 -1.56
CA TYR A 44 -1.01 3.25 -2.62
C TYR A 44 -0.12 2.13 -3.13
N LYS A 45 0.35 2.28 -4.37
CA LYS A 45 1.37 1.45 -5.02
C LYS A 45 2.53 2.34 -5.43
N MET A 46 3.74 1.82 -5.37
CA MET A 46 4.91 2.43 -5.99
C MET A 46 5.86 1.36 -6.52
N ASN A 47 6.81 1.74 -7.36
CA ASN A 47 7.93 0.91 -7.75
C ASN A 47 8.89 0.69 -6.57
N ILE A 48 9.74 -0.33 -6.65
CA ILE A 48 10.72 -0.65 -5.58
C ILE A 48 11.78 0.44 -5.35
N ASP A 49 11.95 1.33 -6.33
CA ASP A 49 12.84 2.48 -6.27
C ASP A 49 12.14 3.74 -5.70
N GLY A 50 10.88 3.62 -5.28
CA GLY A 50 10.08 4.71 -4.73
C GLY A 50 9.39 5.58 -5.78
N GLN A 51 9.59 5.31 -7.07
CA GLN A 51 8.98 6.06 -8.16
C GLN A 51 7.55 5.58 -8.46
N ASN A 52 6.84 6.33 -9.31
CA ASN A 52 5.49 5.99 -9.82
C ASN A 52 4.50 5.69 -8.70
N VAL A 53 4.40 6.60 -7.73
CA VAL A 53 3.43 6.46 -6.65
C VAL A 53 2.02 6.73 -7.16
N VAL A 54 1.16 5.72 -7.08
CA VAL A 54 -0.24 5.74 -7.55
C VAL A 54 -1.17 5.38 -6.40
N ARG A 55 -2.31 6.07 -6.31
CA ARG A 55 -3.39 5.76 -5.35
C ARG A 55 -4.28 4.67 -5.93
N LEU A 56 -4.52 3.59 -5.18
CA LEU A 56 -5.35 2.46 -5.60
C LEU A 56 -6.77 2.51 -5.05
N THR A 57 -6.97 3.16 -3.90
CA THR A 57 -8.31 3.33 -3.31
C THR A 57 -8.60 4.81 -3.06
N ASP A 58 -9.84 5.23 -3.32
CA ASP A 58 -10.29 6.60 -3.07
C ASP A 58 -11.70 6.60 -2.49
N ASP A 59 -11.77 6.64 -1.17
CA ASP A 59 -13.04 6.77 -0.46
C ASP A 59 -12.89 7.74 0.71
N LEU A 60 -14.02 8.10 1.30
CA LEU A 60 -14.10 8.95 2.48
C LEU A 60 -13.73 8.21 3.77
N VAL A 61 -13.72 6.87 3.73
CA VAL A 61 -13.37 6.04 4.89
C VAL A 61 -12.04 5.30 4.68
N LYS A 62 -11.52 4.78 5.79
CA LYS A 62 -10.21 4.16 5.87
C LYS A 62 -10.14 2.84 5.08
N ASP A 63 -9.07 2.72 4.30
CA ASP A 63 -8.54 1.48 3.74
C ASP A 63 -7.11 1.22 4.26
N ASP A 64 -6.82 -0.02 4.64
CA ASP A 64 -5.55 -0.36 5.30
C ASP A 64 -5.17 -1.83 5.04
N ARG A 65 -3.90 -2.16 5.31
CA ARG A 65 -3.36 -3.53 5.34
C ARG A 65 -3.55 -4.31 4.04
N ALA A 66 -3.24 -3.70 2.90
CA ALA A 66 -3.29 -4.38 1.62
C ALA A 66 -2.26 -5.54 1.55
N SER A 67 -2.66 -6.64 0.92
CA SER A 67 -1.81 -7.78 0.58
C SER A 67 -2.09 -8.23 -0.84
N TRP A 68 -1.04 -8.56 -1.57
CA TRP A 68 -1.16 -9.08 -2.93
C TRP A 68 -1.68 -10.52 -2.96
N SER A 69 -2.41 -10.85 -4.03
CA SER A 69 -2.62 -12.23 -4.45
C SER A 69 -1.31 -12.83 -4.97
N LEU A 70 -1.18 -14.17 -4.95
CA LEU A 70 0.04 -14.86 -5.39
C LEU A 70 0.39 -14.61 -6.86
N ASP A 71 -0.62 -14.40 -7.70
CA ASP A 71 -0.45 -14.09 -9.12
C ASP A 71 -0.22 -12.58 -9.40
N GLY A 72 -0.25 -11.75 -8.36
CA GLY A 72 -0.05 -10.30 -8.46
C GLY A 72 -1.17 -9.53 -9.15
N LYS A 73 -2.31 -10.17 -9.46
CA LYS A 73 -3.41 -9.52 -10.20
C LYS A 73 -4.38 -8.76 -9.30
N GLN A 74 -4.41 -9.09 -8.02
CA GLN A 74 -5.37 -8.56 -7.07
C GLN A 74 -4.68 -8.18 -5.77
N ILE A 75 -5.36 -7.34 -4.99
CA ILE A 75 -5.06 -7.09 -3.59
C ILE A 75 -6.28 -7.37 -2.73
N ALA A 76 -6.06 -7.95 -1.56
CA ALA A 76 -7.02 -7.96 -0.47
C ALA A 76 -6.67 -6.82 0.50
N PHE A 77 -7.66 -6.08 0.99
CA PHE A 77 -7.45 -5.00 1.95
C PHE A 77 -8.62 -4.90 2.94
N THR A 78 -8.35 -4.30 4.10
CA THR A 78 -9.39 -4.02 5.09
C THR A 78 -9.98 -2.64 4.85
N SER A 79 -11.29 -2.51 4.98
CA SER A 79 -11.96 -1.22 4.87
C SER A 79 -13.03 -1.05 5.94
N THR A 80 -13.16 0.18 6.43
CA THR A 80 -14.25 0.55 7.35
C THR A 80 -15.51 1.01 6.62
N ARG A 81 -15.59 0.82 5.29
CA ARG A 81 -16.84 0.95 4.55
C ARG A 81 -17.90 0.07 5.21
N GLU A 82 -19.14 0.58 5.19
CA GLU A 82 -20.30 -0.07 5.83
C GLU A 82 -20.20 -0.22 7.35
N LEU A 83 -19.32 0.53 8.01
CA LEU A 83 -19.14 0.57 9.48
C LEU A 83 -18.79 -0.78 10.13
N LYS A 84 -18.33 -1.77 9.34
CA LYS A 84 -18.16 -3.16 9.81
C LYS A 84 -16.74 -3.72 9.74
N GLY A 85 -15.75 -2.98 9.22
CA GLY A 85 -14.37 -3.48 9.13
C GLY A 85 -14.28 -4.73 8.26
N LEU A 86 -14.69 -4.61 7.00
CA LEU A 86 -14.80 -5.73 6.06
C LEU A 86 -13.51 -5.93 5.27
N VAL A 87 -13.34 -7.14 4.74
CA VAL A 87 -12.26 -7.49 3.79
C VAL A 87 -12.80 -7.35 2.37
N PHE A 88 -12.09 -6.58 1.55
CA PHE A 88 -12.41 -6.36 0.14
C PHE A 88 -11.29 -6.92 -0.73
N ILE A 89 -11.65 -7.31 -1.96
CA ILE A 89 -10.71 -7.68 -3.01
C ILE A 89 -10.86 -6.67 -4.14
N SER A 90 -9.74 -6.12 -4.63
CA SER A 90 -9.70 -5.25 -5.80
C SER A 90 -8.66 -5.72 -6.80
N TRP A 91 -8.95 -5.49 -8.08
CA TRP A 91 -8.04 -5.74 -9.19
C TRP A 91 -7.00 -4.65 -9.30
N MET A 92 -5.81 -5.04 -9.73
CA MET A 92 -4.74 -4.11 -10.04
C MET A 92 -4.88 -3.66 -11.51
N GLN A 93 -4.97 -2.35 -11.73
CA GLN A 93 -4.92 -1.73 -13.06
C GLN A 93 -3.47 -1.45 -13.49
#